data_AF-A0A962GQL3-F1
#
_entry.id   AF-A0A962GQL3-F1
#
_cell.length_a   1.000
_cell.length_b   1.000
_cell.length_c   1.000
_cell.angle_alpha   90.00
_cell.angle_beta   90.00
_cell.angle_gamma   90.00
#
_symmetry.space_group_name_H-M   'P 1'
#
loop_
_entity.id
_entity.type
_entity.pdbx_description
1 polymer ?
#
loop_
_entity_poly.entity_id
_entity_poly.type
_entity_poly.pdbx_seq_one_letter_code
_entity_poly.pdbx_strand_id
1 'polypeptide(L)' 'MREIEKCFARLFSCDDGRRALSYLQAISFQRALAPTSTDQQLRYAEGQRAMVATILRLIDRGRNPS' A
#
# COMPACT_ATOMS: atom_id res chain seq x y z
N MET A 1 15.23 -9.80 -4.37
CA MET A 1 14.17 -8.77 -4.41
C MET A 1 13.47 -8.64 -5.75
N ARG A 2 14.17 -8.65 -6.90
CA ARG A 2 13.57 -8.49 -8.24
C ARG A 2 12.38 -9.42 -8.54
N GLU A 3 12.45 -10.67 -8.08
CA GLU A 3 11.34 -11.62 -8.27
C GLU A 3 10.11 -11.29 -7.42
N ILE A 4 10.28 -10.71 -6.23
CA ILE A 4 9.17 -10.21 -5.41
C ILE A 4 8.56 -8.97 -6.06
N GLU A 5 9.37 -8.05 -6.56
CA GLU A 5 8.89 -6.85 -7.28
C GLU A 5 8.05 -7.24 -8.51
N LYS A 6 8.54 -8.17 -9.35
CA LYS A 6 7.77 -8.73 -10.48
C LYS A 6 6.50 -9.46 -10.03
N CYS A 7 6.55 -10.20 -8.92
CA CYS A 7 5.39 -10.89 -8.36
C CYS A 7 4.29 -9.89 -8.00
N PHE A 8 4.64 -8.82 -7.27
CA PHE A 8 3.73 -7.75 -6.90
C PHE A 8 3.17 -7.02 -8.14
N ALA A 9 4.04 -6.67 -9.09
CA ALA A 9 3.60 -6.02 -10.33
C ALA A 9 2.57 -6.86 -11.11
N ARG A 10 2.80 -8.18 -11.23
CA ARG A 10 1.88 -9.11 -11.90
C ARG A 10 0.60 -9.33 -11.10
N LEU A 11 0.68 -9.49 -9.78
CA LEU A 11 -0.51 -9.69 -8.94
C LEU A 11 -1.44 -8.48 -9.03
N PHE A 12 -0.89 -7.27 -8.94
CA PHE A 12 -1.67 -6.03 -8.95
C PHE A 12 -1.98 -5.49 -10.36
N SER A 13 -1.72 -6.28 -11.42
CA SER A 13 -2.16 -5.97 -12.79
C SER A 13 -3.43 -6.72 -13.23
N CYS A 14 -3.97 -7.64 -12.41
CA CYS A 14 -5.28 -8.23 -12.65
C CYS A 14 -6.41 -7.40 -12.01
N ASP A 15 -7.66 -7.67 -12.38
CA ASP A 15 -8.84 -6.92 -11.89
C ASP A 15 -8.98 -6.99 -10.37
N ASP A 16 -8.89 -8.18 -9.78
CA ASP A 16 -9.03 -8.35 -8.34
C ASP A 16 -7.84 -7.79 -7.57
N GLY A 17 -6.63 -7.88 -8.15
CA GLY A 17 -5.45 -7.20 -7.62
C GLY A 17 -5.67 -5.69 -7.56
N ARG A 18 -6.14 -5.07 -8.65
CA ARG A 18 -6.47 -3.63 -8.65
C ARG A 18 -7.50 -3.28 -7.58
N ARG A 19 -8.58 -4.06 -7.45
CA ARG A 19 -9.61 -3.84 -6.43
C ARG A 19 -9.04 -3.92 -5.01
N ALA A 20 -8.24 -4.94 -4.72
CA ALA A 20 -7.59 -5.09 -3.43
C ALA A 20 -6.65 -3.91 -3.13
N LEU A 21 -5.84 -3.48 -4.11
CA LEU A 21 -4.94 -2.35 -3.94
C LEU A 21 -5.69 -1.03 -3.72
N SER A 22 -6.78 -0.80 -4.45
CA SER A 22 -7.66 0.35 -4.25
C SER A 22 -8.26 0.37 -2.85
N TYR A 23 -8.73 -0.79 -2.36
CA TYR A 23 -9.25 -0.91 -0.99
C TYR A 23 -8.17 -0.60 0.07
N LEU A 24 -6.96 -1.15 -0.07
CA LEU A 24 -5.84 -0.87 0.82
C LEU A 24 -5.49 0.62 0.86
N GLN A 25 -5.44 1.27 -0.30
CA GLN A 25 -5.21 2.72 -0.38
C GLN A 25 -6.31 3.52 0.32
N ALA A 26 -7.58 3.15 0.16
CA ALA A 26 -8.69 3.82 0.80
C ALA A 26 -8.58 3.74 2.34
N ILE A 27 -8.40 2.54 2.89
CA ILE A 27 -8.37 2.35 4.34
C ILE A 27 -7.12 2.90 5.02
N SER A 28 -6.03 3.13 4.28
CA SER A 28 -4.76 3.64 4.83
C SER A 28 -4.57 5.15 4.61
N PHE A 29 -4.88 5.68 3.43
CA PHE A 29 -4.64 7.09 3.10
C PHE A 29 -5.88 7.98 3.25
N GLN A 30 -7.09 7.44 3.05
CA GLN A 30 -8.33 8.23 3.11
C GLN A 30 -8.99 8.16 4.50
N ARG A 31 -8.35 7.50 5.47
CA ARG A 31 -8.85 7.39 6.84
C ARG A 31 -8.59 8.68 7.62
N ALA A 32 -9.66 9.42 7.88
CA ALA A 32 -9.64 10.53 8.83
C ALA A 32 -9.60 10.01 10.28
N LEU A 33 -8.75 10.62 11.10
CA LEU A 33 -8.69 10.37 12.54
C LEU A 33 -9.23 11.61 13.27
N ALA A 34 -9.95 11.37 14.36
CA ALA A 34 -10.48 12.46 15.17
C ALA A 34 -9.34 13.26 15.83
N PRO A 35 -9.53 14.55 16.13
CA PRO A 35 -8.54 15.35 16.86
C PRO A 35 -8.17 14.78 18.24
N THR A 36 -9.07 13.99 18.83
CA THR A 36 -8.91 13.31 20.12
C THR A 36 -8.21 11.94 20.01
N SER A 37 -7.73 11.57 18.82
CA SER A 37 -7.02 10.30 18.61
C SER A 37 -5.69 10.30 19.36
N THR A 38 -5.35 9.16 19.95
CA THR A 38 -4.11 9.04 20.72
C THR A 38 -2.89 8.95 19.80
N ASP A 39 -1.72 9.31 20.32
CA ASP A 39 -0.44 9.13 19.63
C ASP A 39 -0.24 7.69 19.13
N GLN A 40 -0.65 6.70 19.91
CA GLN A 40 -0.52 5.30 19.53
C GLN A 40 -1.39 4.96 18.30
N GLN A 41 -2.62 5.49 18.24
CA GLN A 41 -3.50 5.33 17.09
C GLN A 41 -2.94 6.03 15.84
N LEU A 42 -2.38 7.24 16.01
CA LEU A 42 -1.73 8.00 14.94
C LEU A 42 -0.53 7.24 14.37
N ARG A 43 0.35 6.73 15.24
CA ARG A 43 1.52 5.93 14.83
C ARG A 43 1.13 4.61 14.17
N TYR A 44 0.10 3.94 14.68
CA TYR A 44 -0.43 2.73 14.05
C TYR A 44 -0.94 3.01 12.63
N ALA A 45 -1.70 4.09 12.44
CA ALA A 45 -2.17 4.50 11.13
C ALA A 45 -1.01 4.85 10.17
N GLU A 46 0.03 5.53 10.67
CA GLU A 46 1.24 5.80 9.89
C GLU A 46 1.97 4.52 9.47
N GLY A 47 2.05 3.53 10.37
CA GLY A 47 2.59 2.21 10.03
C GLY A 47 1.84 1.52 8.88
N GLN A 48 0.50 1.63 8.87
CA GLN A 48 -0.33 1.12 7.77
C GLN A 48 -0.04 1.86 6.45
N ARG A 49 0.09 3.19 6.48
CA ARG A 49 0.46 4.00 5.28
C ARG A 49 1.83 3.61 4.74
N ALA A 50 2.82 3.45 5.62
CA ALA A 50 4.16 3.04 5.24
C ALA A 50 4.20 1.65 4.59
N MET A 51 3.36 0.72 5.08
CA MET A 51 3.20 -0.60 4.47
C MET A 51 2.61 -0.51 3.06
N VAL A 52 1.50 0.21 2.88
CA VAL A 52 0.89 0.38 1.54
C VAL A 52 1.82 1.11 0.58
N ALA A 53 2.54 2.14 1.04
CA ALA A 53 3.56 2.81 0.23
C ALA A 53 4.70 1.87 -0.19
N THR A 54 5.04 0.87 0.64
CA THR A 54 6.02 -0.17 0.29
C THR A 54 5.50 -1.08 -0.81
N ILE A 55 4.23 -1.50 -0.74
CA ILE A 55 3.56 -2.27 -1.80
C ILE A 55 3.59 -1.50 -3.13
N LEU A 56 3.23 -0.22 -3.11
CA LEU A 56 3.26 0.64 -4.30
C LEU A 56 4.67 0.72 -4.92
N ARG A 57 5.72 0.88 -4.11
CA ARG A 57 7.11 0.88 -4.58
C ARG A 57 7.53 -0.45 -5.19
N LEU A 58 7.11 -1.59 -4.61
CA LEU A 58 7.40 -2.92 -5.18
C LEU A 58 6.73 -3.09 -6.56
N ILE A 59 5.47 -2.64 -6.69
CA ILE A 59 4.73 -2.67 -7.95
C ILE A 59 5.43 -1.82 -9.02
N ASP A 60 5.81 -0.59 -8.68
CA ASP A 60 6.45 0.35 -9.61
C ASP A 60 7.78 -0.20 -10.14
N ARG A 61 8.66 -0.67 -9.24
CA ARG A 61 9.93 -1.31 -9.59
C ARG A 61 9.75 -2.58 -10.42
N GLY A 62 8.70 -3.35 -10.16
CA GLY A 62 8.39 -4.56 -10.92
C GLY A 62 7.86 -4.27 -12.33
N ARG A 63 7.29 -3.08 -12.57
CA ARG A 63 6.81 -2.62 -13.89
C ARG A 63 7.94 -2.00 -14.73
N ASN A 64 8.87 -1.29 -14.09
CA ASN A 64 9.99 -0.61 -14.73
C ASN A 64 11.33 -1.20 -14.25
N PRO A 65 11.68 -2.43 -14.68
CA PRO A 65 12.93 -3.04 -14.28
C PRO A 65 14.09 -2.40 -15.04
N SER A 66 14.64 -1.30 -14.53
CA SER A 66 15.96 -0.77 -14.94
C SER A 66 17.08 -1.78 -14.73
#